data_AF-A0A9D3AXT2-F1
#
_entry.id   AF-A0A9D3AXT2-F1
#
_cell.length_a   1.000
_cell.length_b   1.000
_cell.length_c   1.000
_cell.angle_alpha   90.00
_cell.angle_beta   90.00
_cell.angle_gamma   90.00
#
_symmetry.space_group_name_H-M   'P 1'
#
loop_
_entity.id
_entity.type
_entity.pdbx_description
1 polymer ?
#
loop_
_entity_poly.entity_id
_entity_poly.type
_entity_poly.pdbx_seq_one_letter_code
_entity_poly.pdbx_strand_id
1 'polypeptide(L)'
;MSDKQKKKLTALQQEYQSFAKAREPGRPVTKNILRAFIVGGVICIVAQGISDFFLWNFDFTEKTVGNPTAAVMILISVILTSVGIYDHIAQWAGAGTAVPVTGFANSIASAAIEHRSEGLVLGVGGNMFKLAGSVIVFGVFAAFVVALIKTILAMLEGS
;
A
#
# COMPACT_ATOMS: atom_id res chain seq x y z
N MET A 1 -4.64 -4.44 -22.05
CA MET A 1 -4.84 -5.91 -22.07
C MET A 1 -6.26 -6.35 -21.69
N SER A 2 -7.28 -5.48 -21.80
CA SER A 2 -8.67 -5.80 -21.38
C SER A 2 -9.58 -6.35 -22.51
N ASP A 3 -9.17 -6.24 -23.78
CA ASP A 3 -10.03 -6.65 -24.91
C ASP A 3 -9.94 -8.12 -25.29
N LYS A 4 -8.85 -8.82 -24.95
CA LYS A 4 -8.65 -10.23 -25.34
C LYS A 4 -9.50 -11.23 -24.52
N GLN A 5 -10.08 -10.83 -23.38
CA GLN A 5 -10.96 -11.69 -22.57
C GLN A 5 -12.42 -11.72 -23.04
N LYS A 6 -12.87 -10.74 -23.84
CA LYS A 6 -14.24 -10.77 -24.42
C LYS A 6 -14.45 -11.94 -25.40
N LYS A 7 -13.37 -12.57 -25.88
CA LYS A 7 -13.42 -13.61 -26.91
C LYS A 7 -13.73 -15.03 -26.39
N LYS A 8 -14.00 -15.19 -25.10
CA LYS A 8 -14.35 -16.50 -24.46
C LYS A 8 -15.63 -16.47 -23.61
N LEU A 9 -16.49 -15.46 -23.75
CA LEU A 9 -17.80 -15.47 -23.09
C LEU A 9 -18.86 -16.00 -24.05
N THR A 10 -19.66 -16.96 -23.60
CA THR A 10 -20.87 -17.40 -24.32
C THR A 10 -21.83 -16.20 -24.46
N ALA A 11 -22.60 -16.14 -25.55
CA ALA A 11 -23.55 -15.03 -25.81
C ALA A 11 -24.44 -14.70 -24.59
N LEU A 12 -24.86 -15.71 -23.84
CA LEU A 12 -25.62 -15.59 -22.59
C LEU A 12 -24.85 -14.87 -21.47
N GLN A 13 -23.54 -15.13 -21.31
CA GLN A 13 -22.72 -14.46 -20.28
C GLN A 13 -22.50 -12.98 -20.63
N GLN A 14 -22.46 -12.66 -21.92
CA GLN A 14 -22.31 -11.30 -22.42
C GLN A 14 -23.59 -10.49 -22.18
N GLU A 15 -24.75 -11.10 -22.42
CA GLU A 15 -26.06 -10.55 -22.08
C GLU A 15 -26.22 -10.39 -20.57
N TYR A 16 -25.83 -11.38 -19.78
CA TYR A 16 -25.86 -11.30 -18.32
C TYR A 16 -24.96 -10.18 -17.79
N GLN A 17 -23.77 -9.98 -18.38
CA GLN A 17 -22.89 -8.85 -18.01
C GLN A 17 -23.48 -7.49 -18.36
N SER A 18 -24.17 -7.34 -19.50
CA SER A 18 -24.82 -6.07 -19.84
C SER A 18 -26.03 -5.79 -18.94
N PHE A 19 -26.82 -6.81 -18.62
CA PHE A 19 -27.89 -6.71 -17.63
C PHE A 19 -27.37 -6.40 -16.22
N ALA A 20 -26.27 -7.03 -15.80
CA ALA A 20 -25.64 -6.78 -14.51
C ALA A 20 -25.05 -5.36 -14.42
N LYS A 21 -24.33 -4.91 -15.45
CA LYS A 21 -23.79 -3.54 -15.51
C LYS A 21 -24.87 -2.47 -15.51
N ALA A 22 -26.02 -2.72 -16.14
CA ALA A 22 -27.15 -1.79 -16.15
C ALA A 22 -27.79 -1.62 -14.75
N ARG A 23 -27.60 -2.58 -13.84
CA ARG A 23 -28.13 -2.55 -12.47
C ARG A 23 -27.07 -2.29 -11.40
N GLU A 24 -25.78 -2.22 -11.76
CA GLU A 24 -24.72 -1.92 -10.81
C GLU A 24 -24.80 -0.44 -10.41
N PRO A 25 -25.02 -0.11 -9.13
CA PRO A 25 -25.06 1.28 -8.70
C PRO A 25 -23.69 1.93 -8.96
N GLY A 26 -23.71 3.13 -9.55
CA GLY A 26 -22.50 3.88 -9.85
C GLY A 26 -21.68 4.12 -8.57
N ARG A 27 -20.41 3.72 -8.59
CA ARG A 27 -19.51 3.93 -7.45
C ARG A 27 -19.32 5.44 -7.25
N PRO A 28 -19.50 5.99 -6.03
CA PRO A 28 -19.36 7.43 -5.80
C PRO A 28 -17.87 7.81 -5.75
N VAL A 29 -17.24 7.89 -6.93
CA VAL A 29 -15.79 8.09 -7.10
C VAL A 29 -15.31 9.35 -6.38
N THR A 30 -16.01 10.48 -6.52
CA THR A 30 -15.64 11.76 -5.90
C THR A 30 -15.63 11.68 -4.37
N LYS A 31 -16.64 11.03 -3.77
CA LYS A 31 -16.73 10.82 -2.33
C LYS A 31 -15.61 9.93 -1.81
N ASN A 32 -15.26 8.89 -2.56
CA ASN A 32 -14.17 7.97 -2.20
C ASN A 32 -12.81 8.65 -2.30
N ILE A 33 -12.59 9.48 -3.33
CA ILE A 33 -11.36 10.28 -3.46
C ILE A 33 -11.21 11.24 -2.28
N LEU A 34 -12.27 11.99 -1.94
CA LEU A 34 -12.21 12.95 -0.83
C LEU A 34 -11.92 12.24 0.50
N ARG A 35 -12.57 11.10 0.77
CA ARG A 35 -12.30 10.28 1.95
C ARG A 35 -10.86 9.78 1.97
N ALA A 36 -10.36 9.25 0.86
CA ALA A 36 -8.99 8.75 0.75
C ALA A 36 -7.97 9.88 0.98
N PHE A 37 -8.22 11.07 0.44
CA PHE A 37 -7.36 12.24 0.64
C PHE A 37 -7.32 12.67 2.10
N ILE A 38 -8.48 12.81 2.75
CA ILE A 38 -8.55 13.22 4.15
C ILE A 38 -7.85 12.20 5.06
N VAL A 39 -8.12 10.91 4.88
CA VAL A 39 -7.52 9.88 5.74
C VAL A 39 -6.01 9.78 5.50
N GLY A 40 -5.56 9.81 4.25
CA GLY A 40 -4.13 9.86 3.93
C GLY A 40 -3.45 11.08 4.54
N GLY A 41 -4.09 12.25 4.45
CA GLY A 41 -3.60 13.49 5.07
C GLY A 41 -3.49 13.41 6.58
N VAL A 42 -4.49 12.82 7.26
CA VAL A 42 -4.43 12.60 8.72
C VAL A 42 -3.29 11.66 9.10
N ILE A 43 -3.07 10.57 8.36
CA ILE A 43 -1.95 9.66 8.59
C ILE A 43 -0.61 10.39 8.43
N CYS A 44 -0.48 11.26 7.43
CA CYS A 44 0.72 12.08 7.24
C CYS A 44 0.93 13.07 8.40
N ILE A 45 -0.13 13.72 8.90
CA ILE A 45 -0.05 14.62 10.05
C ILE A 45 0.44 13.87 11.30
N VAL A 46 -0.06 12.65 11.53
CA VAL A 46 0.41 11.79 12.63
C VAL A 46 1.88 11.44 12.46
N ALA A 47 2.32 11.06 11.25
CA ALA A 47 3.73 10.78 10.97
C ALA A 47 4.63 12.00 11.18
N GLN A 48 4.13 13.19 10.82
CA GLN A 48 4.86 14.44 11.06
C GLN A 48 4.99 14.73 12.55
N GLY A 49 3.92 14.58 13.34
CA GLY A 49 3.99 14.76 14.80
C GLY A 49 4.96 13.78 15.48
N ILE A 50 5.06 12.54 15.00
CA ILE A 50 6.06 11.57 15.47
C ILE A 50 7.47 12.02 15.08
N SER A 51 7.65 12.54 13.87
CA SER A 51 8.95 13.08 13.42
C SER A 51 9.38 14.28 14.24
N ASP A 52 8.47 15.22 14.50
CA ASP A 52 8.74 16.41 15.32
C ASP A 52 9.10 15.99 16.76
N PHE A 53 8.43 14.99 17.31
CA PHE A 53 8.78 14.41 18.60
C PHE A 53 10.23 13.88 18.62
N PHE A 54 10.65 13.14 17.58
CA PHE A 54 12.03 12.67 17.48
C PHE A 54 13.05 13.78 17.24
N LEU A 55 12.70 14.83 16.47
CA LEU A 55 13.59 15.98 16.26
C LEU A 55 13.78 16.82 17.52
N TRP A 56 12.75 16.95 18.36
CA TRP A 56 12.80 17.82 19.54
C TRP A 56 13.29 17.12 20.80
N ASN A 57 13.11 15.80 20.91
CA ASN A 57 13.43 15.04 22.13
C ASN A 57 14.65 14.11 21.97
N PHE A 58 15.18 13.95 20.76
CA PHE A 58 16.34 13.11 20.48
C PHE A 58 17.29 13.83 19.49
N ASP A 59 18.56 13.42 19.48
CA ASP A 59 19.60 13.92 18.55
C ASP A 59 19.43 13.38 17.12
N PHE A 60 18.21 13.41 16.58
CA PHE A 60 17.95 13.13 15.17
C PHE A 60 18.00 14.41 14.34
N THR A 61 18.38 14.26 13.07
CA THR A 61 18.34 15.34 12.08
C THR A 61 17.19 15.09 11.11
N GLU A 62 16.80 16.11 10.34
CA GLU A 62 15.76 15.98 9.30
C GLU A 62 16.06 14.84 8.30
N LYS A 63 17.34 14.53 8.09
CA LYS A 63 17.76 13.44 7.19
C LYS A 63 17.65 12.06 7.81
N THR A 64 17.71 11.95 9.14
CA THR A 64 17.74 10.66 9.86
C THR A 64 16.43 10.31 10.54
N VAL A 65 15.55 11.29 10.78
CA VAL A 65 14.28 11.10 11.50
C VAL A 65 13.28 10.20 10.77
N GLY A 66 13.36 10.10 9.44
CA GLY A 66 12.45 9.27 8.65
C GLY A 66 12.45 7.79 9.06
N ASN A 67 13.61 7.26 9.45
CA ASN A 67 13.76 5.86 9.88
C ASN A 67 12.97 5.54 11.16
N PRO A 68 13.20 6.23 12.30
CA PRO A 68 12.43 5.98 13.52
C PRO A 68 10.94 6.31 13.36
N THR A 69 10.57 7.35 12.63
CA THR A 69 9.16 7.67 12.34
C THR A 69 8.46 6.52 11.62
N ALA A 70 9.07 6.00 10.54
CA ALA A 70 8.50 4.89 9.80
C ALA A 70 8.38 3.63 10.68
N ALA A 71 9.38 3.34 11.52
CA ALA A 71 9.34 2.20 12.44
C ALA A 71 8.17 2.30 13.45
N VAL A 72 7.97 3.46 14.06
CA VAL A 72 6.86 3.69 15.00
C VAL A 72 5.51 3.61 14.29
N MET A 73 5.38 4.21 13.10
CA MET A 73 4.16 4.13 12.30
C MET A 73 3.80 2.69 11.93
N ILE A 74 4.79 1.89 11.51
CA ILE A 74 4.62 0.47 11.22
C ILE A 74 4.15 -0.27 12.48
N LEU A 75 4.81 -0.03 13.63
CA LEU A 75 4.46 -0.68 14.90
C LEU A 75 3.03 -0.38 15.31
N ILE A 76 2.62 0.89 15.31
CA ILE A 76 1.24 1.31 15.61
C ILE A 76 0.26 0.63 14.67
N SER A 77 0.59 0.59 13.37
CA SER A 77 -0.26 -0.07 12.38
C SER A 77 -0.42 -1.56 12.67
N VAL A 78 0.65 -2.30 12.94
CA VAL A 78 0.60 -3.74 13.23
C VAL A 78 -0.19 -4.02 14.51
N ILE A 79 -0.04 -3.19 15.55
CA ILE A 79 -0.82 -3.32 16.79
C ILE A 79 -2.31 -3.12 16.50
N LEU A 80 -2.66 -2.04 15.79
CA LEU A 80 -4.06 -1.76 15.43
C LEU A 80 -4.67 -2.83 14.51
N THR A 81 -3.85 -3.42 13.64
CA THR A 81 -4.24 -4.56 12.78
C THR A 81 -4.52 -5.79 13.64
N SER A 82 -3.65 -6.08 14.61
CA SER A 82 -3.77 -7.26 15.48
C SER A 82 -5.02 -7.21 16.37
N VAL A 83 -5.49 -6.00 16.72
CA VAL A 83 -6.74 -5.79 17.47
C VAL A 83 -7.96 -5.69 16.54
N GLY A 84 -7.76 -5.69 15.21
CA GLY A 84 -8.82 -5.64 14.19
C GLY A 84 -9.38 -4.23 13.92
N ILE A 85 -8.85 -3.19 14.57
CA ILE A 85 -9.32 -1.81 14.40
C ILE A 85 -8.85 -1.23 13.06
N TYR A 86 -7.60 -1.51 12.67
CA TYR A 86 -7.04 -0.96 11.45
C TYR A 86 -7.80 -1.46 10.21
N ASP A 87 -8.15 -2.75 10.17
CA ASP A 87 -8.91 -3.32 9.04
C ASP A 87 -10.27 -2.65 8.85
N HIS A 88 -10.96 -2.29 9.94
CA HIS A 88 -12.23 -1.58 9.86
C HIS A 88 -12.06 -0.16 9.31
N ILE A 89 -11.04 0.56 9.78
CA ILE A 89 -10.69 1.89 9.26
C ILE A 89 -10.31 1.79 7.77
N ALA A 90 -9.54 0.76 7.41
CA ALA A 90 -9.05 0.57 6.04
C ALA A 90 -10.17 0.27 5.05
N GLN A 91 -11.18 -0.53 5.44
CA GLN A 91 -12.37 -0.78 4.61
C GLN A 91 -13.16 0.50 4.31
N TRP A 92 -13.22 1.44 5.27
CA TRP A 92 -13.94 2.70 5.09
C TRP A 92 -13.12 3.76 4.35
N ALA A 93 -11.83 3.86 4.66
CA ALA A 93 -10.90 4.85 4.10
C ALA A 93 -10.40 4.50 2.69
N GLY A 94 -10.41 3.21 2.35
CA GLY A 94 -9.97 2.68 1.06
C GLY A 94 -8.52 3.03 0.75
N ALA A 95 -8.29 3.72 -0.36
CA ALA A 95 -6.95 4.06 -0.82
C ALA A 95 -6.16 4.94 0.17
N GLY A 96 -6.83 5.73 1.01
CA GLY A 96 -6.18 6.63 1.95
C GLY A 96 -5.34 5.94 3.01
N THR A 97 -5.73 4.73 3.43
CA THR A 97 -4.99 3.89 4.38
C THR A 97 -4.06 2.90 3.69
N ALA A 98 -4.29 2.59 2.41
CA ALA A 98 -3.54 1.59 1.66
C ALA A 98 -2.22 2.13 1.07
N VAL A 99 -2.18 3.42 0.71
CA VAL A 99 -1.00 4.07 0.09
C VAL A 99 0.14 4.35 1.08
N PRO A 100 -0.11 4.83 2.33
CA PRO A 100 0.96 5.06 3.30
C PRO A 100 1.64 3.75 3.75
N VAL A 101 2.82 3.86 4.36
CA VAL A 101 3.60 2.71 4.89
C VAL A 101 2.80 1.85 5.88
N THR A 102 1.84 2.44 6.59
CA THR A 102 0.92 1.75 7.50
C THR A 102 0.00 0.78 6.75
N GLY A 103 -0.44 1.10 5.54
CA GLY A 103 -1.26 0.21 4.72
C GLY A 103 -0.53 -1.07 4.32
N PHE A 104 0.75 -0.93 3.99
CA PHE A 104 1.61 -2.08 3.72
C PHE A 104 1.84 -2.92 4.98
N ALA A 105 2.10 -2.28 6.12
CA ALA A 105 2.23 -2.97 7.42
C ALA A 105 0.95 -3.74 7.80
N ASN A 106 -0.23 -3.14 7.62
CA ASN A 106 -1.51 -3.82 7.81
C ASN A 106 -1.62 -5.05 6.91
N SER A 107 -1.37 -4.89 5.60
CA SER A 107 -1.48 -5.99 4.65
C SER A 107 -0.57 -7.18 4.99
N ILE A 108 0.66 -6.92 5.46
CA ILE A 108 1.58 -7.96 5.93
C ILE A 108 1.06 -8.60 7.23
N ALA A 109 0.63 -7.80 8.20
CA ALA A 109 0.14 -8.29 9.48
C ALA A 109 -1.16 -9.11 9.32
N SER A 110 -2.11 -8.64 8.50
CA SER A 110 -3.34 -9.38 8.18
C SER A 110 -3.01 -10.71 7.49
N ALA A 111 -2.07 -10.74 6.53
CA ALA A 111 -1.64 -12.00 5.90
C ALA A 111 -1.00 -12.97 6.91
N ALA A 112 -0.25 -12.45 7.88
CA ALA A 112 0.33 -13.26 8.96
C ALA A 112 -0.74 -13.86 9.88
N ILE A 113 -1.79 -13.09 10.19
CA ILE A 113 -2.90 -13.51 11.06
C ILE A 113 -3.78 -14.53 10.34
N GLU A 114 -4.16 -14.25 9.09
CA GLU A 114 -5.09 -15.08 8.31
C GLU A 114 -4.49 -16.45 7.96
N HIS A 115 -3.22 -16.49 7.55
CA HIS A 115 -2.55 -17.75 7.19
C HIS A 115 -1.81 -18.42 8.36
N ARG A 116 -2.12 -18.03 9.60
CA ARG A 116 -1.53 -18.66 10.79
C ARG A 116 -1.84 -20.14 10.90
N SER A 117 -3.05 -20.56 10.49
CA SER A 117 -3.49 -21.96 10.52
C SER A 117 -2.71 -22.86 9.54
N GLU A 118 -2.07 -22.28 8.53
CA GLU A 118 -1.25 -22.99 7.54
C GLU A 118 0.21 -23.21 8.03
N GLY A 119 0.52 -22.81 9.28
CA GLY A 119 1.83 -22.96 9.90
C GLY A 119 2.77 -21.78 9.65
N LEU A 120 3.86 -21.72 10.44
CA LEU A 120 4.74 -20.54 10.47
C LEU A 120 5.56 -20.34 9.17
N VAL A 121 6.00 -21.43 8.53
CA VAL A 121 6.87 -21.35 7.36
C VAL A 121 6.05 -21.27 6.08
N LEU A 122 5.17 -22.25 5.84
CA LEU A 122 4.40 -22.35 4.60
C LEU A 122 3.23 -21.35 4.54
N GLY A 123 2.58 -21.10 5.68
CA GLY A 123 1.48 -20.14 5.82
C GLY A 123 1.96 -18.71 6.03
N VAL A 124 2.42 -18.41 7.25
CA VAL A 124 2.79 -17.05 7.67
C VAL A 124 3.95 -16.51 6.84
N GLY A 125 5.11 -17.16 6.89
CA GLY A 125 6.32 -16.72 6.19
C GLY A 125 6.11 -16.68 4.67
N GLY A 126 5.53 -17.73 4.09
CA GLY A 126 5.26 -17.81 2.66
C GLY A 126 4.38 -16.68 2.15
N ASN A 127 3.28 -16.36 2.81
CA ASN A 127 2.35 -15.32 2.34
C ASN A 127 2.86 -13.90 2.61
N MET A 128 3.49 -13.65 3.76
CA MET A 128 4.17 -12.37 4.02
C MET A 128 5.28 -12.11 2.98
N PHE A 129 6.08 -13.13 2.64
CA PHE A 129 7.16 -13.01 1.67
C PHE A 129 6.66 -12.83 0.24
N LYS A 130 5.53 -13.44 -0.16
CA LYS A 130 4.91 -13.16 -1.47
C LYS A 130 4.57 -11.68 -1.63
N LEU A 131 3.92 -11.09 -0.61
CA LEU A 131 3.61 -9.65 -0.62
C LEU A 131 4.89 -8.81 -0.62
N ALA A 132 5.78 -9.01 0.34
CA ALA A 132 6.99 -8.20 0.49
C ALA A 132 7.96 -8.36 -0.68
N GLY A 133 8.13 -9.59 -1.16
CA GLY A 133 9.01 -9.93 -2.28
C GLY A 133 8.63 -9.19 -3.55
N SER A 134 7.33 -9.07 -3.86
CA SER A 134 6.88 -8.30 -5.02
C SER A 134 7.29 -6.82 -4.92
N VAL A 135 7.10 -6.20 -3.76
CA VAL A 135 7.46 -4.79 -3.51
C VAL A 135 8.98 -4.60 -3.61
N ILE A 136 9.77 -5.51 -3.02
CA ILE A 136 11.23 -5.45 -3.07
C ILE A 136 11.72 -5.54 -4.52
N VAL A 137 11.22 -6.51 -5.30
CA VAL A 137 11.66 -6.71 -6.70
C VAL A 137 11.35 -5.47 -7.54
N PHE A 138 10.12 -4.96 -7.50
CA PHE A 138 9.75 -3.78 -8.27
C PHE A 138 10.44 -2.51 -7.78
N GLY A 139 10.62 -2.35 -6.46
CA GLY A 139 11.30 -1.21 -5.87
C GLY A 139 12.78 -1.13 -6.25
N VAL A 140 13.51 -2.25 -6.12
CA VAL A 140 14.93 -2.32 -6.51
C VAL A 140 15.09 -2.15 -8.01
N PHE A 141 14.24 -2.78 -8.82
CA PHE A 141 14.30 -2.64 -10.27
C PHE A 141 14.01 -1.21 -10.73
N ALA A 142 13.00 -0.54 -10.16
CA ALA A 142 12.70 0.86 -10.46
C ALA A 142 13.87 1.78 -10.05
N ALA A 143 14.46 1.57 -8.87
CA ALA A 143 15.63 2.33 -8.42
C ALA A 143 16.83 2.14 -9.35
N PHE A 144 17.07 0.92 -9.83
CA PHE A 144 18.10 0.62 -10.82
C PHE A 144 17.87 1.38 -12.13
N VAL A 145 16.65 1.37 -12.67
CA VAL A 145 16.31 2.11 -13.90
C VAL A 145 16.52 3.61 -13.73
N VAL A 146 16.05 4.20 -12.62
CA VAL A 146 16.25 5.62 -12.31
C VAL A 146 17.72 5.97 -12.18
N ALA A 147 18.51 5.14 -11.50
CA ALA A 147 19.95 5.33 -11.36
C ALA A 147 20.67 5.26 -12.72
N LEU A 148 20.28 4.33 -13.58
CA LEU A 148 20.84 4.18 -14.93
C LEU A 148 20.54 5.42 -15.80
N ILE A 149 19.29 5.88 -15.80
CA ILE A 149 18.90 7.11 -16.53
C ILE A 149 19.71 8.31 -16.02
N LYS A 150 19.76 8.52 -14.70
CA LYS A 150 20.52 9.61 -14.09
C LYS A 150 22.00 9.57 -14.48
N THR A 151 22.59 8.37 -14.50
CA THR A 151 24.00 8.18 -14.87
C THR A 151 24.27 8.53 -16.33
N ILE A 152 23.40 8.10 -17.24
CA ILE A 152 23.53 8.44 -18.68
C ILE A 152 23.38 9.95 -18.90
N LEU A 153 22.41 10.59 -18.26
CA LEU A 153 22.22 12.05 -18.36
C LEU A 153 23.45 12.81 -17.85
N ALA A 154 24.00 12.41 -16.70
CA ALA A 154 25.20 13.03 -16.15
C ALA A 154 26.43 12.88 -17.08
N MET A 155 26.54 11.77 -17.82
CA MET A 155 27.60 11.59 -18.83
C MET A 155 27.39 12.47 -20.08
N LEU A 156 26.14 12.80 -20.41
CA LEU A 156 25.79 13.66 -21.56
C LEU A 156 25.97 15.16 -21.26
N GLU A 157 25.69 15.59 -20.02
CA GLU A 157 25.89 16.99 -19.58
C GLU A 157 27.36 17.32 -19.26
N GLY A 158 28.19 16.29 -19.07
CA GLY A 158 29.63 16.40 -18.79
C GLY A 158 30.54 16.33 -20.03
N SER A 159 30.00 16.48 -21.24
CA SER A 159 30.76 16.47 -22.51
C SER A 159 30.63 17.77 -23.31
#